data_AF-A0A0A0K1L0-F1
#
_entry.id   AF-A0A0A0K1L0-F1
#
_cell.length_a   1.000
_cell.length_b   1.000
_cell.length_c   1.000
_cell.angle_alpha   90.00
_cell.angle_beta   90.00
_cell.angle_gamma   90.00
#
_symmetry.space_group_name_H-M   'P 1'
#
loop_
_entity.id
_entity.type
_entity.pdbx_description
1 polymer ?
#
loop_
_entity_poly.entity_id
_entity_poly.type
_entity_poly.pdbx_seq_one_letter_code
_entity_poly.pdbx_strand_id
1 'polypeptide(L)'
;MQAQVDRLCRQLAIPMVKVGALSTLPPEVFAAAAKACGVKAGTIPETAAAIAVKSGVRWTSACDNRATPKGAATEVTREGLIVLNRAVGVMLARA
;
A
#
# COMPACT_ATOMS: atom_id res chain seq x y z
N MET A 1 -1.26 8.63 10.03
CA MET A 1 -1.47 7.42 9.21
C MET A 1 -2.76 7.51 8.41
N GLN A 2 -3.90 7.81 9.06
CA GLN A 2 -5.22 7.97 8.42
C GLN A 2 -5.23 8.86 7.16
N ALA A 3 -4.57 10.02 7.16
CA ALA A 3 -4.55 10.91 5.98
C ALA A 3 -3.94 10.28 4.71
N GLN A 4 -2.97 9.37 4.85
CA GLN A 4 -2.36 8.66 3.72
C GLN A 4 -3.28 7.55 3.20
N VAL A 5 -4.08 6.95 4.09
CA VAL A 5 -5.07 5.94 3.72
C VAL A 5 -6.27 6.59 3.05
N ASP A 6 -6.73 7.72 3.57
CA ASP A 6 -7.80 8.52 2.98
C ASP A 6 -7.43 8.95 1.54
N ARG A 7 -6.20 9.44 1.36
CA ARG A 7 -5.66 9.77 0.04
C ARG A 7 -5.65 8.57 -0.90
N LEU A 8 -5.18 7.42 -0.43
CA LEU A 8 -5.16 6.18 -1.20
C LEU A 8 -6.59 5.74 -1.59
N CYS A 9 -7.54 5.80 -0.65
CA CYS A 9 -8.93 5.46 -0.90
C CYS A 9 -9.57 6.39 -1.95
N ARG A 10 -9.30 7.69 -1.87
CA ARG A 10 -9.75 8.66 -2.88
C ARG A 10 -9.15 8.37 -4.25
N GLN A 11 -7.85 8.06 -4.33
CA GLN A 11 -7.20 7.72 -5.59
C GLN A 11 -7.80 6.47 -6.23
N LEU A 12 -8.14 5.47 -5.40
CA LEU A 12 -8.73 4.21 -5.86
C LEU A 12 -10.26 4.28 -6.04
N ALA A 13 -10.89 5.43 -5.77
CA ALA A 13 -12.34 5.61 -5.76
C ALA A 13 -13.10 4.57 -4.91
N ILE A 14 -12.51 4.14 -3.79
CA ILE A 14 -13.12 3.20 -2.84
C ILE A 14 -13.62 3.95 -1.59
N PRO A 15 -14.61 3.40 -0.87
CA PRO A 15 -15.11 4.00 0.36
C PRO A 15 -13.98 4.20 1.39
N MET A 16 -13.98 5.36 2.04
CA MET A 16 -13.01 5.69 3.09
C MET A 16 -13.12 4.70 4.23
N VAL A 17 -12.02 4.03 4.52
CA VAL A 17 -11.92 3.09 5.64
C VAL A 17 -11.26 3.76 6.84
N LYS A 18 -11.82 3.55 8.03
CA LYS A 18 -11.18 3.94 9.30
C LYS A 18 -10.07 2.95 9.62
N VAL A 19 -8.85 3.46 9.76
CA VAL A 19 -7.75 2.67 10.34
C VAL A 19 -8.00 2.63 11.85
N GLY A 20 -8.29 1.44 12.37
CA GLY A 20 -8.39 1.23 13.81
C GLY A 20 -7.06 1.56 14.49
N ALA A 21 -7.10 2.14 15.68
CA ALA A 21 -5.94 2.66 16.41
C ALA A 21 -4.81 1.64 16.69
N LEU A 22 -5.04 0.34 16.41
CA LEU A 22 -4.14 -0.76 16.75
C LEU A 22 -3.98 -1.81 15.64
N SER A 23 -4.51 -1.62 14.43
CA SER A 23 -4.52 -2.73 13.47
C SER A 23 -4.33 -2.31 12.04
N THR A 24 -3.23 -2.83 11.49
CA THR A 24 -3.03 -3.30 10.13
C THR A 24 -4.07 -2.79 9.14
N LEU A 25 -3.63 -1.95 8.22
CA LEU A 25 -4.45 -1.40 7.15
C LEU A 25 -5.38 -2.47 6.53
N PRO A 26 -6.65 -2.13 6.24
CA PRO A 26 -7.60 -3.13 5.78
C PRO A 26 -7.14 -3.73 4.45
N PRO A 27 -7.10 -5.07 4.34
CA PRO A 27 -6.58 -5.77 3.17
C PRO A 27 -7.39 -5.48 1.90
N GLU A 28 -8.65 -5.07 2.04
CA GLU A 28 -9.53 -4.68 0.94
C GLU A 28 -8.97 -3.50 0.13
N VAL A 29 -8.34 -2.53 0.79
CA VAL A 29 -7.71 -1.37 0.13
C VAL A 29 -6.54 -1.83 -0.76
N PHE A 30 -5.75 -2.79 -0.27
CA PHE A 30 -4.63 -3.35 -1.02
C PHE A 30 -5.09 -4.23 -2.16
N ALA A 31 -6.16 -5.00 -1.98
CA ALA A 31 -6.78 -5.78 -3.05
C ALA A 31 -7.33 -4.87 -4.16
N ALA A 32 -7.98 -3.76 -3.80
CA ALA A 32 -8.44 -2.76 -4.74
C ALA A 32 -7.27 -2.09 -5.48
N ALA A 33 -6.21 -1.70 -4.75
CA ALA A 33 -4.99 -1.15 -5.34
C ALA A 33 -4.31 -2.15 -6.29
N ALA A 34 -4.26 -3.43 -5.90
CA ALA A 34 -3.70 -4.50 -6.72
C ALA A 34 -4.45 -4.66 -8.02
N LYS A 35 -5.78 -4.67 -7.96
CA LYS A 35 -6.66 -4.76 -9.12
C LYS A 35 -6.51 -3.54 -10.03
N ALA A 36 -6.54 -2.33 -9.47
CA ALA A 36 -6.37 -1.09 -10.23
C ALA A 36 -5.00 -1.00 -10.91
N CYS A 37 -3.94 -1.49 -10.26
CA CYS A 37 -2.59 -1.49 -10.80
C CYS A 37 -2.28 -2.75 -11.64
N GLY A 38 -3.18 -3.73 -11.70
CA GLY A 38 -2.97 -5.02 -12.36
C GLY A 38 -1.77 -5.80 -11.80
N VAL A 39 -1.60 -5.84 -10.48
CA VAL A 39 -0.59 -6.68 -9.82
C VAL A 39 -1.26 -7.85 -9.09
N LYS A 40 -0.51 -8.93 -8.86
CA LYS A 40 -0.99 -10.09 -8.11
C LYS A 40 -1.12 -9.73 -6.63
N ALA A 41 -2.31 -9.91 -6.07
CA ALA A 41 -2.55 -9.73 -4.63
C ALA A 41 -1.80 -10.83 -3.84
N GLY A 42 -1.00 -10.42 -2.87
CA GLY A 42 -0.29 -11.30 -1.92
C GLY A 42 -0.49 -10.78 -0.50
N THR A 43 0.54 -10.85 0.34
CA THR A 43 0.50 -10.12 1.61
C THR A 43 0.45 -8.60 1.38
N ILE A 44 0.01 -7.83 2.38
CA ILE A 44 -0.07 -6.36 2.33
C ILE A 44 1.26 -5.74 1.84
N PRO A 45 2.42 -6.03 2.45
CA PRO A 45 3.68 -5.45 1.99
C PRO A 45 4.12 -5.98 0.62
N GLU A 46 3.85 -7.24 0.27
CA GLU A 46 4.17 -7.79 -1.06
C GLU A 46 3.39 -7.09 -2.16
N THR A 47 2.09 -6.89 -1.94
CA THR A 47 1.22 -6.18 -2.86
C THR A 47 1.71 -4.74 -3.05
N ALA A 48 2.03 -4.05 -1.94
CA ALA A 48 2.52 -2.68 -1.98
C ALA A 48 3.85 -2.56 -2.74
N ALA A 49 4.79 -3.47 -2.46
CA ALA A 49 6.06 -3.53 -3.15
C ALA A 49 5.89 -3.84 -4.65
N ALA A 50 4.99 -4.76 -5.01
CA ALA A 50 4.71 -5.08 -6.41
C ALA A 50 4.14 -3.88 -7.16
N ILE A 51 3.22 -3.11 -6.54
CA ILE A 51 2.71 -1.85 -7.11
C ILE A 51 3.83 -0.85 -7.30
N ALA A 52 4.67 -0.66 -6.29
CA ALA A 52 5.80 0.27 -6.36
C ALA A 52 6.78 -0.10 -7.49
N VAL A 53 7.20 -1.37 -7.58
CA VAL A 53 8.05 -1.89 -8.66
C VAL A 53 7.41 -1.66 -10.03
N LYS A 54 6.13 -2.00 -10.18
CA LYS A 54 5.41 -1.83 -11.45
C LYS A 54 5.28 -0.36 -11.87
N SER A 55 5.13 0.54 -10.89
CA SER A 55 5.07 1.99 -11.12
C SER A 55 6.44 2.63 -11.37
N GLY A 56 7.55 1.88 -11.20
CA GLY A 56 8.91 2.41 -11.28
C GLY A 56 9.35 3.20 -10.04
N VAL A 57 8.60 3.13 -8.94
CA VAL A 57 8.94 3.79 -7.67
C VAL A 57 9.73 2.82 -6.79
N ARG A 58 10.84 3.30 -6.21
CA ARG A 58 11.70 2.49 -5.36
C ARG A 58 11.02 2.15 -4.03
N TRP A 59 10.82 0.85 -3.80
CA TRP A 59 10.45 0.31 -2.49
C TRP A 59 11.72 0.01 -1.68
N THR A 60 11.75 0.40 -0.40
CA THR A 60 12.93 0.23 0.47
C THR A 60 12.57 -0.51 1.74
N SER A 61 13.57 -0.96 2.50
CA SER A 61 13.39 -1.62 3.80
C SER A 61 12.75 -0.73 4.87
N ALA A 62 12.67 0.59 4.65
CA ALA A 62 11.95 1.51 5.52
C ALA A 62 10.43 1.50 5.23
N CYS A 63 9.99 0.96 4.10
CA CYS A 63 8.60 0.97 3.66
C CYS A 63 7.75 -0.14 4.31
N ASP A 64 8.36 -1.23 4.72
CA ASP A 64 7.69 -2.31 5.44
C ASP A 64 8.58 -2.85 6.56
N ASN A 65 7.97 -3.53 7.52
CA ASN A 65 8.71 -4.06 8.65
C ASN A 65 9.25 -5.48 8.42
N ARG A 66 9.46 -5.92 7.16
CA ARG A 66 10.01 -7.26 6.86
C ARG A 66 11.37 -7.52 7.49
N ALA A 67 12.13 -6.45 7.77
CA ALA A 67 13.44 -6.54 8.40
C ALA A 67 13.38 -6.77 9.93
N THR A 68 12.20 -6.74 10.57
CA THR A 68 12.11 -7.00 12.01
C THR A 68 12.12 -8.51 12.31
N PRO A 69 13.09 -9.01 13.10
CA PRO A 69 13.30 -10.45 13.35
C PRO A 69 12.26 -11.11 14.28
N LYS A 70 11.00 -10.68 14.25
CA LYS A 70 9.88 -11.35 14.93
C LYS A 70 8.69 -11.54 13.97
N GLY A 71 8.84 -12.50 13.07
CA GLY A 71 7.76 -13.41 12.66
C GLY A 71 6.52 -12.88 11.93
N ALA A 72 6.38 -11.59 11.62
CA ALA A 72 5.20 -11.11 10.89
C ALA A 72 5.52 -9.85 10.09
N ALA A 73 5.88 -10.03 8.81
CA ALA A 73 5.81 -8.94 7.85
C ALA A 73 4.34 -8.68 7.47
N THR A 74 3.55 -8.17 8.41
CA THR A 74 2.12 -7.90 8.22
C THR A 74 1.82 -6.43 7.99
N GLU A 75 2.81 -5.55 8.16
CA GLU A 75 2.59 -4.10 8.27
C GLU A 75 3.46 -3.28 7.32
N VAL A 76 2.82 -2.26 6.73
CA VAL A 76 3.44 -1.22 5.91
C VAL A 76 3.61 0.02 6.79
N THR A 77 4.81 0.58 6.80
CA THR A 77 5.11 1.76 7.61
C THR A 77 4.49 3.01 7.00
N ARG A 78 4.61 4.15 7.71
CA ARG A 78 4.21 5.45 7.16
C ARG A 78 4.91 5.77 5.84
N GLU A 79 6.20 5.43 5.72
CA GLU A 79 6.96 5.66 4.49
C GLU A 79 6.47 4.77 3.35
N GLY A 80 6.15 3.50 3.62
CA GLY A 80 5.60 2.62 2.61
C GLY A 80 4.23 3.08 2.11
N LEU A 81 3.40 3.67 2.97
CA LEU A 81 2.15 4.31 2.55
C LEU A 81 2.39 5.52 1.62
N ILE A 82 3.40 6.34 1.88
CA ILE A 82 3.73 7.49 1.03
C ILE A 82 4.21 7.01 -0.34
N VAL A 83 5.10 6.02 -0.35
CA VAL A 83 5.60 5.39 -1.59
C VAL A 83 4.45 4.75 -2.37
N LEU A 84 3.54 4.06 -1.69
CA LEU A 84 2.37 3.44 -2.30
C LEU A 84 1.42 4.47 -2.91
N ASN A 85 1.09 5.55 -2.19
CA ASN A 85 0.26 6.63 -2.74
C ASN A 85 0.87 7.25 -4.00
N ARG A 86 2.20 7.41 -4.02
CA ARG A 86 2.93 7.89 -5.19
C ARG A 86 2.87 6.88 -6.34
N ALA A 87 3.12 5.60 -6.05
CA ALA A 87 3.08 4.52 -7.02
C ALA A 87 1.69 4.38 -7.66
N VAL A 88 0.63 4.34 -6.85
CA VAL A 88 -0.76 4.30 -7.31
C VAL A 88 -1.11 5.55 -8.13
N GLY A 89 -0.68 6.74 -7.69
CA GLY A 89 -0.86 7.96 -8.47
C GLY A 89 -0.21 7.92 -9.85
N VAL A 90 1.00 7.37 -9.95
CA VAL A 90 1.70 7.18 -11.24
C VAL A 90 0.98 6.16 -12.12
N MET A 91 0.51 5.05 -11.54
CA MET A 91 -0.21 4.00 -12.26
C MET A 91 -1.55 4.50 -12.80
N LEU A 92 -2.31 5.23 -11.98
CA LEU A 92 -3.61 5.79 -12.39
C LEU A 92 -3.47 6.94 -13.39
N ALA A 93 -2.39 7.73 -13.33
CA ALA A 93 -2.13 8.75 -14.35
C ALA A 93 -1.68 8.15 -15.71
N ARG A 94 -1.33 6.86 -15.74
CA ARG A 94 -0.90 6.12 -16.93
C ARG A 94 -1.98 5.17 -17.49
N ALA A 95 -3.07 4.97 -16.75
CA ALA A 95 -4.21 4.13 -17.14
C ALA A 95 -5.27 4.98 -17.85
#